data_AF-A0A2H6EEZ2-F1
#
_entry.id   AF-A0A2H6EEZ2-F1
#
_cell.length_a   1.000
_cell.length_b   1.000
_cell.length_c   1.000
_cell.angle_alpha   90.00
_cell.angle_beta   90.00
_cell.angle_gamma   90.00
#
_symmetry.space_group_name_H-M   'P 1'
#
loop_
_entity.id
_entity.type
_entity.pdbx_description
1 polymer ?
#
loop_
_entity_poly.entity_id
_entity_poly.type
_entity_poly.pdbx_seq_one_letter_code
_entity_poly.pdbx_strand_id
1 'polypeptide(L)'
;MKRKIRVPFYFVLYLVVLVELLAVIIERDTNELELKARIREFETIQDSVISLYSLPIILTVQKETNWLITNRDSVHVLISVTNLQTPEEKANVRYFIKPISGEDENSYMVETDPATGSGHFYFKTNKTGTYSFGVYCILRRQLPKYLPEIILDGIFARIGNDFTAVSDTVYFKINAKRQLREYDKPGRG
;
A
#
# COMPACT_ATOMS: atom_id res chain seq x y z
N MET A 1 -65.68 55.06 13.97
CA MET A 1 -64.51 55.97 13.87
C MET A 1 -63.24 55.13 13.76
N LYS A 2 -62.66 54.93 12.56
CA LYS A 2 -61.42 54.15 12.39
C LYS A 2 -60.21 55.08 12.55
N ARG A 3 -59.39 54.89 13.60
CA ARG A 3 -58.13 55.62 13.78
C ARG A 3 -57.15 55.21 12.67
N LYS A 4 -56.75 56.18 11.85
CA LYS A 4 -55.71 56.00 10.82
C LYS A 4 -54.36 56.02 11.54
N ILE A 5 -53.82 54.85 11.84
CA ILE A 5 -52.48 54.70 12.43
C ILE A 5 -51.47 55.14 11.36
N ARG A 6 -50.84 56.30 11.55
CA ARG A 6 -49.71 56.73 10.72
C ARG A 6 -48.46 56.09 11.28
N VAL A 7 -47.99 55.04 10.61
CA VAL A 7 -46.68 54.45 10.93
C VAL A 7 -45.62 55.49 10.52
N PRO A 8 -44.75 55.93 11.43
CA PRO A 8 -43.73 56.90 11.08
C PRO A 8 -42.75 56.30 10.07
N PHE A 9 -42.44 57.03 9.01
CA PHE A 9 -41.56 56.59 7.91
C PHE A 9 -40.22 56.00 8.41
N TYR A 10 -39.64 56.63 9.45
CA TYR A 10 -38.41 56.14 10.09
C TYR A 10 -38.54 54.75 10.72
N PHE A 11 -39.72 54.38 11.23
CA PHE A 11 -39.96 53.05 11.78
C PHE A 11 -39.95 51.98 10.69
N VAL A 12 -40.54 52.26 9.53
CA VAL A 12 -40.50 51.35 8.37
C VAL A 12 -39.06 51.19 7.88
N LEU A 13 -38.31 52.29 7.81
CA LEU A 13 -36.92 52.28 7.37
C LEU A 13 -36.02 51.49 8.33
N TYR A 14 -36.22 51.64 9.64
CA TYR A 14 -35.51 50.86 10.66
C TYR A 14 -35.80 49.36 10.54
N LEU A 15 -37.05 49.01 10.25
CA LEU A 15 -37.46 47.61 10.10
C LEU A 15 -36.86 46.98 8.84
N VAL A 16 -36.81 47.72 7.72
CA VAL A 16 -36.13 47.26 6.50
C VAL A 16 -34.64 47.03 6.76
N VAL A 17 -33.96 47.98 7.41
CA VAL A 17 -32.53 47.83 7.75
C VAL A 17 -32.30 46.62 8.65
N LEU A 18 -33.16 46.38 9.64
CA LEU A 18 -33.05 45.20 10.52
C LEU A 18 -33.23 43.89 9.76
N VAL A 19 -34.18 43.81 8.82
CA VAL A 19 -34.42 42.60 8.02
C VAL A 19 -33.24 42.31 7.09
N GLU A 20 -32.72 43.33 6.40
CA GLU A 20 -31.53 43.19 5.54
C GLU A 20 -30.30 42.75 6.35
N LEU A 21 -30.09 43.35 7.52
CA LEU A 21 -28.95 43.01 8.38
C LEU A 21 -29.07 41.57 8.93
N LEU A 22 -30.29 41.12 9.22
CA LEU A 22 -30.55 39.73 9.59
C LEU A 22 -30.28 38.77 8.43
N ALA A 23 -30.68 39.12 7.20
CA ALA A 23 -30.43 38.32 6.01
C ALA A 23 -28.92 38.15 5.75
N VAL A 24 -28.15 39.24 5.85
CA VAL A 24 -26.67 39.21 5.71
C VAL A 24 -26.01 38.34 6.77
N ILE A 25 -26.48 38.40 8.03
CA ILE A 25 -25.95 37.54 9.11
C ILE A 25 -26.25 36.07 8.82
N ILE A 26 -27.48 35.76 8.41
CA ILE A 26 -27.87 34.38 8.07
C ILE A 26 -27.00 33.84 6.94
N GLU A 27 -26.83 34.60 5.84
CA GLU A 27 -26.01 34.16 4.71
C GLU A 27 -24.54 33.94 5.08
N ARG A 28 -23.97 34.84 5.90
CA ARG A 28 -22.60 34.67 6.41
C ARG A 28 -22.48 33.39 7.25
N ASP A 29 -23.39 33.20 8.20
CA ASP A 29 -23.33 32.08 9.13
C ASP A 29 -23.57 30.74 8.41
N THR A 30 -24.43 30.69 7.39
CA THR A 30 -24.60 29.51 6.53
C THR A 30 -23.33 29.20 5.75
N ASN A 31 -22.68 30.22 5.16
CA ASN A 31 -21.43 30.04 4.42
C ASN A 31 -20.30 29.54 5.32
N GLU A 32 -20.18 30.06 6.55
CA GLU A 32 -19.20 29.57 7.53
C GLU A 32 -19.46 28.11 7.94
N LEU A 33 -20.73 27.74 8.11
CA LEU A 33 -21.11 26.38 8.49
C LEU A 33 -20.80 25.38 7.37
N GLU A 34 -21.09 25.75 6.12
CA GLU A 34 -20.72 24.96 4.94
C GLU A 34 -19.20 24.81 4.81
N LEU A 35 -18.44 25.90 5.00
CA LEU A 35 -16.98 25.85 4.97
C LEU A 35 -16.44 24.89 6.04
N LYS A 36 -16.94 24.99 7.28
CA LYS A 36 -16.55 24.09 8.37
C LYS A 36 -16.90 22.63 8.07
N ALA A 37 -18.06 22.38 7.47
CA ALA A 37 -18.45 21.03 7.06
C ALA A 37 -17.48 20.46 6.01
N ARG A 38 -17.14 21.24 4.98
CA ARG A 38 -16.16 20.81 3.96
C ARG A 38 -14.77 20.57 4.53
N ILE A 39 -14.31 21.41 5.46
CA ILE A 39 -13.02 21.20 6.13
C ILE A 39 -13.01 19.86 6.87
N ARG A 40 -14.06 19.55 7.63
CA ARG A 40 -14.18 18.25 8.32
C ARG A 40 -14.23 17.08 7.36
N GLU A 41 -14.92 17.22 6.22
CA GLU A 41 -14.91 16.20 5.17
C GLU A 41 -13.49 15.95 4.64
N PHE A 42 -12.72 17.01 4.37
CA PHE A 42 -11.32 16.85 3.97
C PHE A 42 -10.47 16.19 5.05
N GLU A 43 -10.61 16.58 6.32
CA GLU A 43 -9.89 15.96 7.44
C GLU A 43 -10.18 14.47 7.55
N THR A 44 -11.45 14.05 7.44
CA THR A 44 -11.83 12.64 7.50
C THR A 44 -11.31 11.82 6.32
N ILE A 45 -11.28 12.41 5.11
CA ILE A 45 -10.64 11.77 3.95
C ILE A 45 -9.13 11.65 4.18
N GLN A 46 -8.47 12.71 4.66
CA GLN A 46 -7.04 12.68 4.97
C GLN A 46 -6.73 11.58 5.99
N ASP A 47 -7.47 11.50 7.11
CA ASP A 47 -7.31 10.46 8.12
C ASP A 47 -7.48 9.05 7.55
N SER A 48 -8.49 8.86 6.70
CA SER A 48 -8.76 7.58 6.06
C SER A 48 -7.62 7.16 5.13
N VAL A 49 -7.12 8.09 4.31
CA VAL A 49 -5.98 7.84 3.43
C VAL A 49 -4.73 7.55 4.25
N ILE A 50 -4.42 8.37 5.27
CA ILE A 50 -3.26 8.14 6.14
C ILE A 50 -3.32 6.75 6.78
N SER A 51 -4.48 6.37 7.31
CA SER A 51 -4.68 5.05 7.93
C SER A 51 -4.42 3.90 6.95
N LEU A 52 -4.98 3.97 5.75
CA LEU A 52 -4.79 2.94 4.71
C LEU A 52 -3.33 2.81 4.26
N TYR A 53 -2.62 3.92 4.11
CA TYR A 53 -1.23 3.94 3.65
C TYR A 53 -0.21 3.67 4.77
N SER A 54 -0.64 3.74 6.04
CA SER A 54 0.14 3.35 7.22
C SER A 54 0.14 1.84 7.48
N LEU A 55 -0.66 1.07 6.73
CA LEU A 55 -0.70 -0.38 6.88
C LEU A 55 0.66 -1.01 6.50
N PRO A 56 1.17 -1.97 7.30
CA PRO A 56 2.42 -2.65 7.02
C PRO A 56 2.32 -3.49 5.75
N ILE A 57 3.42 -3.59 5.02
CA ILE A 57 3.54 -4.52 3.89
C ILE A 57 3.79 -5.91 4.45
N ILE A 58 2.96 -6.87 4.08
CA ILE A 58 3.05 -8.24 4.57
C ILE A 58 3.49 -9.14 3.42
N LEU A 59 4.52 -9.94 3.67
CA LEU A 59 4.99 -10.97 2.75
C LEU A 59 4.54 -12.35 3.20
N THR A 60 4.12 -13.17 2.25
CA THR A 60 3.78 -14.58 2.44
C THR A 60 4.57 -15.44 1.47
N VAL A 61 5.25 -16.45 1.99
CA VAL A 61 6.02 -17.41 1.20
C VAL A 61 5.80 -18.81 1.75
N GLN A 62 5.87 -19.82 0.89
CA GLN A 62 5.88 -21.20 1.33
C GLN A 62 7.14 -21.45 2.17
N LYS A 63 6.95 -21.83 3.44
CA LYS A 63 8.07 -22.00 4.40
C LYS A 63 9.08 -23.05 3.97
N GLU A 64 8.63 -24.10 3.29
CA GLU A 64 9.47 -25.22 2.88
C GLU A 64 9.02 -25.79 1.54
N THR A 65 9.98 -25.92 0.62
CA THR A 65 9.77 -26.46 -0.73
C THR A 65 10.72 -27.63 -0.95
N ASN A 66 10.17 -28.81 -1.22
CA ASN A 66 10.94 -29.99 -1.60
C ASN A 66 11.13 -29.98 -3.12
N TRP A 67 12.37 -30.06 -3.58
CA TRP A 67 12.72 -30.02 -4.99
C TRP A 67 13.62 -31.19 -5.39
N LEU A 68 13.29 -31.82 -6.51
CA LEU A 68 14.12 -32.84 -7.13
C LEU A 68 14.99 -32.18 -8.19
N ILE A 69 16.32 -32.22 -7.99
CA ILE A 69 17.28 -31.62 -8.89
C ILE A 69 17.25 -32.38 -10.22
N THR A 70 16.75 -31.74 -11.26
CA THR A 70 16.86 -32.15 -12.66
C THR A 70 17.94 -31.30 -13.34
N ASN A 71 18.60 -31.82 -14.38
CA ASN A 71 19.74 -31.13 -15.02
C ASN A 71 19.38 -29.78 -15.70
N ARG A 72 18.10 -29.42 -15.82
CA ARG A 72 17.65 -28.25 -16.59
C ARG A 72 16.80 -27.26 -15.80
N ASP A 73 16.18 -27.66 -14.71
CA ASP A 73 15.16 -26.81 -14.07
C ASP A 73 15.71 -26.08 -12.83
N SER A 74 15.13 -24.92 -12.55
CA SER A 74 15.24 -24.23 -11.26
C SER A 74 13.99 -24.51 -10.44
N VAL A 75 14.12 -24.57 -9.12
CA VAL A 75 12.91 -24.53 -8.27
C VAL A 75 12.30 -23.14 -8.33
N HIS A 76 10.98 -23.09 -8.38
CA HIS A 76 10.18 -21.86 -8.33
C HIS A 76 9.47 -21.77 -6.98
N VAL A 77 9.56 -20.60 -6.34
CA VAL A 77 8.84 -20.27 -5.10
C VAL A 77 8.13 -18.95 -5.30
N LEU A 78 6.82 -18.92 -5.04
CA LEU A 78 6.01 -17.71 -5.09
C LEU A 78 6.11 -16.95 -3.76
N ILE A 79 6.35 -15.64 -3.86
CA ILE A 79 6.39 -14.69 -2.76
C ILE A 79 5.24 -13.72 -2.98
N SER A 80 4.16 -13.90 -2.22
CA SER A 80 2.97 -13.05 -2.29
C SER A 80 3.14 -11.85 -1.38
N VAL A 81 2.77 -10.67 -1.89
CA VAL A 81 2.75 -9.41 -1.13
C VAL A 81 1.32 -8.92 -0.99
N THR A 82 0.98 -8.38 0.17
CA THR A 82 -0.35 -7.79 0.43
C THR A 82 -0.24 -6.35 0.92
N ASN A 83 -1.39 -5.68 1.00
CA ASN A 83 -1.53 -4.26 1.38
C ASN A 83 -0.86 -3.30 0.40
N LEU A 84 -0.86 -3.60 -0.90
CA LEU A 84 -0.49 -2.68 -1.97
C LEU A 84 -1.74 -1.95 -2.48
N GLN A 85 -1.68 -0.62 -2.55
CA GLN A 85 -2.87 0.21 -2.78
C GLN A 85 -3.07 0.55 -4.26
N THR A 86 -1.99 0.79 -5.00
CA THR A 86 -2.05 1.27 -6.39
C THR A 86 -1.37 0.32 -7.37
N PRO A 87 -1.73 0.36 -8.67
CA PRO A 87 -1.00 -0.35 -9.72
C PRO A 87 0.47 0.06 -9.78
N GLU A 88 0.76 1.35 -9.57
CA GLU A 88 2.13 1.83 -9.53
C GLU A 88 2.93 1.25 -8.37
N GLU A 89 2.30 1.04 -7.21
CA GLU A 89 2.94 0.34 -6.09
C GLU A 89 3.31 -1.09 -6.48
N LYS A 90 2.39 -1.83 -7.10
CA LYS A 90 2.61 -3.22 -7.54
C LYS A 90 3.76 -3.33 -8.54
N ALA A 91 3.84 -2.41 -9.49
CA ALA A 91 4.89 -2.39 -10.50
C ALA A 91 6.28 -2.04 -9.95
N ASN A 92 6.36 -1.38 -8.77
CA ASN A 92 7.60 -0.84 -8.22
C ASN A 92 8.09 -1.53 -6.94
N VAL A 93 7.45 -2.63 -6.52
CA VAL A 93 7.95 -3.43 -5.39
C VAL A 93 9.33 -4.00 -5.72
N ARG A 94 10.27 -3.87 -4.78
CA ARG A 94 11.62 -4.45 -4.92
C ARG A 94 11.85 -5.49 -3.86
N TYR A 95 12.14 -6.71 -4.30
CA TYR A 95 12.46 -7.84 -3.43
C TYR A 95 13.97 -7.95 -3.23
N PHE A 96 14.35 -8.25 -1.99
CA PHE A 96 15.73 -8.48 -1.60
C PHE A 96 15.83 -9.84 -0.94
N ILE A 97 16.75 -10.66 -1.42
CA ILE A 97 16.99 -12.01 -0.91
C ILE A 97 18.38 -12.11 -0.34
N LYS A 98 18.43 -12.62 0.89
CA LYS A 98 19.64 -12.92 1.63
C LYS A 98 19.76 -14.43 1.82
N PRO A 99 20.75 -15.11 1.22
CA PRO A 99 21.06 -16.49 1.57
C PRO A 99 21.59 -16.52 3.01
N ILE A 100 21.10 -17.47 3.80
CA ILE A 100 21.49 -17.66 5.22
C ILE A 100 22.42 -18.86 5.36
N SER A 101 22.19 -19.88 4.53
CA SER A 101 22.98 -21.11 4.50
C SER A 101 23.06 -21.64 3.07
N GLY A 102 24.28 -21.87 2.59
CA GLY A 102 24.58 -22.34 1.23
C GLY A 102 25.74 -21.55 0.64
N GLU A 103 26.68 -22.24 0.01
CA GLU A 103 27.87 -21.62 -0.61
C GLU A 103 27.51 -20.62 -1.72
N ASP A 104 28.40 -19.64 -1.94
CA ASP A 104 28.31 -18.55 -2.92
C ASP A 104 28.21 -19.00 -4.39
N GLU A 105 28.35 -20.30 -4.68
CA GLU A 105 28.26 -20.87 -6.05
C GLU A 105 26.82 -21.09 -6.55
N ASN A 106 25.79 -20.87 -5.72
CA ASN A 106 24.41 -21.10 -6.13
C ASN A 106 23.80 -19.87 -6.82
N SER A 107 23.11 -20.09 -7.93
CA SER A 107 22.44 -19.03 -8.69
C SER A 107 20.99 -18.88 -8.24
N TYR A 108 20.58 -17.66 -7.94
CA TYR A 108 19.18 -17.31 -7.71
C TYR A 108 18.79 -16.01 -8.40
N MET A 109 17.51 -15.88 -8.69
CA MET A 109 16.92 -14.70 -9.31
C MET A 109 15.52 -14.46 -8.73
N VAL A 110 15.12 -13.20 -8.66
CA VAL A 110 13.73 -12.82 -8.37
C VAL A 110 13.21 -11.99 -9.52
N GLU A 111 12.09 -12.43 -10.07
CA GLU A 111 11.32 -11.64 -11.03
C GLU A 111 10.08 -11.11 -10.33
N THR A 112 9.71 -9.86 -10.58
CA THR A 112 8.49 -9.28 -10.01
C THR A 112 7.41 -9.23 -11.06
N ASP A 113 6.22 -9.74 -10.74
CA ASP A 113 5.05 -9.59 -11.59
C ASP A 113 4.44 -8.20 -11.34
N PRO A 114 4.45 -7.29 -12.33
CA PRO A 114 3.94 -5.93 -12.15
C PRO A 114 2.43 -5.86 -11.97
N ALA A 115 1.68 -6.89 -12.38
CA ALA A 115 0.22 -6.91 -12.23
C ALA A 115 -0.22 -7.15 -10.79
N THR A 116 0.50 -8.01 -10.06
CA THR A 116 0.18 -8.37 -8.68
C THR A 116 1.13 -7.75 -7.66
N GLY A 117 2.35 -7.42 -8.08
CA GLY A 117 3.49 -7.06 -7.22
C GLY A 117 4.20 -8.28 -6.62
N SER A 118 3.78 -9.51 -6.94
CA SER A 118 4.35 -10.74 -6.37
C SER A 118 5.75 -11.02 -6.90
N GLY A 119 6.59 -11.61 -6.05
CA GLY A 119 7.93 -12.06 -6.41
C GLY A 119 7.95 -13.54 -6.82
N HIS A 120 8.57 -13.85 -7.95
CA HIS A 120 8.85 -15.19 -8.42
C HIS A 120 10.32 -15.48 -8.16
N PHE A 121 10.59 -16.29 -7.12
CA PHE A 121 11.95 -16.69 -6.79
C PHE A 121 12.33 -17.97 -7.53
N TYR A 122 13.46 -17.90 -8.23
CA TYR A 122 14.05 -19.01 -8.95
C TYR A 122 15.40 -19.35 -8.34
N PHE A 123 15.58 -20.61 -7.94
CA PHE A 123 16.82 -21.10 -7.38
C PHE A 123 17.34 -22.31 -8.14
N LYS A 124 18.63 -22.31 -8.44
CA LYS A 124 19.30 -23.40 -9.16
C LYS A 124 20.56 -23.83 -8.42
N THR A 125 20.66 -25.14 -8.18
CA THR A 125 21.85 -25.78 -7.65
C THR A 125 22.03 -27.18 -8.24
N ASN A 126 23.26 -27.67 -8.22
CA ASN A 126 23.62 -29.05 -8.56
C ASN A 126 23.94 -29.89 -7.30
N LYS A 127 24.01 -29.27 -6.11
CA LYS A 127 24.34 -29.92 -4.84
C LYS A 127 23.06 -30.23 -4.05
N THR A 128 22.98 -31.44 -3.51
CA THR A 128 21.91 -31.81 -2.58
C THR A 128 22.11 -31.13 -1.24
N GLY A 129 21.03 -30.65 -0.63
CA GLY A 129 21.11 -29.99 0.66
C GLY A 129 19.85 -29.19 0.99
N THR A 130 19.85 -28.60 2.17
CA THR A 130 18.83 -27.65 2.61
C THR A 130 19.40 -26.24 2.53
N TYR A 131 18.73 -25.40 1.74
CA TYR A 131 19.11 -24.01 1.51
C TYR A 131 18.09 -23.10 2.18
N SER A 132 18.58 -22.14 2.96
CA SER A 132 17.72 -21.21 3.72
C SER A 132 17.90 -19.79 3.20
N PHE A 133 16.78 -19.11 2.98
CA PHE A 133 16.73 -17.75 2.44
C PHE A 133 15.89 -16.86 3.34
N GLY A 134 16.30 -15.60 3.49
CA GLY A 134 15.47 -14.53 4.01
C GLY A 134 15.07 -13.61 2.86
N VAL A 135 13.79 -13.28 2.77
CA VAL A 135 13.25 -12.30 1.82
C VAL A 135 12.58 -11.15 2.55
N TYR A 136 12.84 -9.94 2.10
CA TYR A 136 12.06 -8.75 2.46
C TYR A 136 11.83 -7.91 1.21
N CYS A 137 10.88 -6.98 1.27
CA CYS A 137 10.65 -6.03 0.19
C CYS A 137 10.71 -4.59 0.70
N ILE A 138 11.09 -3.71 -0.22
CA ILE A 138 11.04 -2.26 -0.04
C ILE A 138 10.14 -1.70 -1.14
N LEU A 139 9.27 -0.78 -0.74
CA LEU A 139 8.40 -0.05 -1.64
C LEU A 139 8.34 1.42 -1.20
N ARG A 140 8.29 2.32 -2.18
CA ARG A 140 7.89 3.69 -1.95
C ARG A 140 6.40 3.81 -2.23
N ARG A 141 5.60 4.06 -1.19
CA ARG A 141 4.15 4.25 -1.32
C ARG A 141 3.86 5.45 -2.20
N GLN A 142 2.78 5.35 -2.97
CA GLN A 142 2.35 6.43 -3.86
C GLN A 142 0.90 6.76 -3.56
N LEU A 143 0.67 7.98 -3.08
CA LEU A 143 -0.67 8.48 -2.90
C LEU A 143 -1.42 8.53 -4.25
N PRO A 144 -2.74 8.34 -4.26
CA PRO A 144 -3.49 8.34 -5.50
C PRO A 144 -3.47 9.72 -6.18
N LYS A 145 -3.20 9.74 -7.49
CA LYS A 145 -3.11 10.97 -8.30
C LYS A 145 -4.43 11.73 -8.45
N TYR A 146 -5.56 11.07 -8.16
CA TYR A 146 -6.88 11.69 -8.25
C TYR A 146 -7.25 12.50 -7.00
N LEU A 147 -6.44 12.44 -5.93
CA LEU A 147 -6.72 13.22 -4.73
C LEU A 147 -6.51 14.72 -5.02
N PRO A 148 -7.44 15.59 -4.61
CA PRO A 148 -7.26 17.04 -4.70
C PRO A 148 -6.02 17.52 -3.95
N GLU A 149 -5.38 18.57 -4.48
CA GLU A 149 -4.16 19.16 -3.89
C GLU A 149 -4.34 19.53 -2.42
N ILE A 150 -5.48 20.11 -2.04
CA ILE A 150 -5.77 20.47 -0.64
C ILE A 150 -5.75 19.27 0.32
N ILE A 151 -6.10 18.08 -0.17
CA ILE A 151 -6.05 16.84 0.61
C ILE A 151 -4.61 16.32 0.66
N LEU A 152 -3.90 16.35 -0.48
CA LEU A 152 -2.50 15.93 -0.57
C LEU A 152 -1.60 16.78 0.35
N ASP A 153 -1.75 18.11 0.31
CA ASP A 153 -0.99 19.03 1.15
C ASP A 153 -1.25 18.78 2.63
N GLY A 154 -2.50 18.54 3.01
CA GLY A 154 -2.86 18.19 4.39
C GLY A 154 -2.26 16.86 4.85
N ILE A 155 -2.19 15.85 3.97
CA ILE A 155 -1.52 14.58 4.25
C ILE A 155 -0.02 14.83 4.43
N PHE A 156 0.63 15.49 3.46
CA PHE A 156 2.08 15.76 3.51
C PHE A 156 2.49 16.60 4.72
N ALA A 157 1.67 17.56 5.13
CA ALA A 157 1.92 18.36 6.33
C ALA A 157 1.93 17.51 7.62
N ARG A 158 1.19 16.39 7.65
CA ARG A 158 1.06 15.54 8.84
C ARG A 158 2.07 14.41 8.91
N ILE A 159 2.38 13.78 7.78
CA ILE A 159 3.22 12.57 7.74
C ILE A 159 4.51 12.73 6.92
N GLY A 160 4.75 13.89 6.32
CA GLY A 160 5.93 14.17 5.51
C GLY A 160 5.84 13.62 4.08
N ASN A 161 6.93 13.75 3.32
CA ASN A 161 6.96 13.46 1.87
C ASN A 161 7.59 12.10 1.49
N ASP A 162 8.16 11.37 2.45
CA ASP A 162 8.81 10.09 2.20
C ASP A 162 8.02 8.94 2.84
N PHE A 163 7.32 8.20 1.97
CA PHE A 163 6.55 7.03 2.36
C PHE A 163 7.25 5.74 1.95
N THR A 164 8.48 5.58 2.39
CA THR A 164 9.19 4.32 2.20
C THR A 164 8.70 3.31 3.22
N ALA A 165 8.13 2.20 2.74
CA ALA A 165 7.66 1.09 3.55
C ALA A 165 8.57 -0.14 3.32
N VAL A 166 8.98 -0.75 4.42
CA VAL A 166 9.82 -1.95 4.43
C VAL A 166 9.04 -3.07 5.11
N SER A 167 9.00 -4.25 4.50
CA SER A 167 8.37 -5.41 5.12
C SER A 167 9.29 -6.04 6.16
N ASP A 168 8.70 -6.81 7.07
CA ASP A 168 9.47 -7.75 7.87
C ASP A 168 10.17 -8.78 6.96
N THR A 169 11.28 -9.33 7.45
CA THR A 169 12.00 -10.41 6.75
C THR A 169 11.30 -11.73 7.01
N VAL A 170 10.95 -12.44 5.94
CA VAL A 170 10.33 -13.76 5.99
C VAL A 170 11.32 -14.81 5.53
N TYR A 171 11.39 -15.91 6.26
CA TYR A 171 12.34 -16.98 6.03
C TYR A 171 11.69 -18.20 5.40
N PHE A 172 12.37 -18.81 4.43
CA PHE A 172 11.93 -20.05 3.79
C PHE A 172 13.12 -20.96 3.46
N LYS A 173 12.79 -22.23 3.19
CA LYS A 173 13.77 -23.29 2.94
C LYS A 173 13.46 -24.05 1.67
N ILE A 174 14.52 -24.46 0.97
CA ILE A 174 14.45 -25.37 -0.18
C ILE A 174 15.28 -26.61 0.14
N ASN A 175 14.63 -27.77 0.11
CA ASN A 175 15.28 -29.06 0.25
C ASN A 175 15.51 -29.65 -1.13
N ALA A 176 16.75 -29.60 -1.60
CA ALA A 176 17.14 -30.12 -2.91
C ALA A 176 17.66 -31.55 -2.77
N LYS A 177 16.99 -32.51 -3.43
CA LYS A 177 17.39 -33.92 -3.49
C LYS A 177 17.72 -34.32 -4.92
N ARG A 178 18.76 -35.12 -5.12
CA ARG A 178 19.11 -35.64 -6.45
C ARG A 178 18.18 -36.78 -6.79
N GLN A 179 17.70 -36.81 -8.03
CA GLN A 179 17.02 -38.00 -8.54
C GLN A 179 18.05 -39.13 -8.63
N LEU A 180 17.91 -40.15 -7.78
CA LEU A 180 18.68 -41.38 -7.90
C LEU A 180 18.32 -42.03 -9.24
N ARG A 181 19.31 -42.20 -10.14
CA ARG A 181 19.10 -43.00 -11.34
C ARG A 181 19.02 -44.47 -10.92
N GLU A 182 17.92 -45.13 -11.25
CA GLU A 182 17.63 -46.53 -10.92
C GLU A 182 18.46 -47.54 -11.73
N TYR A 183 19.74 -47.25 -11.99
CA TYR A 183 20.62 -48.05 -12.86
C TYR A 183 21.86 -48.62 -12.16
N ASP A 184 21.87 -48.70 -10.84
CA ASP A 184 22.77 -49.61 -10.11
C ASP A 184 22.07 -50.95 -9.85
N LYS A 185 21.70 -51.66 -10.92
CA LYS A 185 21.58 -53.12 -10.82
C LYS A 185 22.95 -53.71 -11.19
N PRO A 186 23.59 -54.45 -10.28
CA PRO A 186 24.93 -54.96 -10.50
C PRO A 186 24.93 -55.91 -11.71
N GLY A 187 25.87 -55.68 -12.62
CA GLY A 187 26.32 -56.74 -13.50
C GLY A 187 27.07 -57.82 -12.72
N ARG A 188 27.14 -59.00 -13.35
CA ARG A 188 27.79 -60.27 -12.97
C ARG A 188 26.87 -61.23 -12.19
N GLY A 189 26.67 -62.46 -12.64
CA GLY A 189 27.31 -63.18 -13.75
C GLY A 189 26.62 -64.51 -14.00
#